data_AF-A0A0C1KY35-F1
#
_entry.id   AF-A0A0C1KY35-F1
#
_cell.length_a   1.000
_cell.length_b   1.000
_cell.length_c   1.000
_cell.angle_alpha   90.00
_cell.angle_beta   90.00
_cell.angle_gamma   90.00
#
_symmetry.space_group_name_H-M   'P 1'
#
loop_
_entity.id
_entity.type
_entity.pdbx_description
1 polymer ?
#
loop_
_entity_poly.entity_id
_entity_poly.type
_entity_poly.pdbx_seq_one_letter_code
_entity_poly.pdbx_strand_id
1 'polypeptide(L)'
;MNNELNLALDILKETGSARVGDFRLELDGSDSLLVIGWSQYLTFSNLTKQICINELAEVKDGYNRMLTLSREFEEFTRSKSIEFKLYYDDGGRVSIEICSEKNGVIKCFLD
;
A
#
# COMPACT_ATOMS: atom_id res chain seq x y z
N MET A 1 4.33 16.86 -5.06
CA MET A 1 4.23 15.45 -5.47
C MET A 1 5.56 14.84 -5.86
N ASN A 2 6.25 15.21 -6.95
CA ASN A 2 7.55 14.55 -7.28
C ASN A 2 8.62 14.68 -6.19
N ASN A 3 8.78 15.86 -5.59
CA ASN A 3 9.77 16.06 -4.52
C ASN A 3 9.43 15.25 -3.25
N GLU A 4 8.15 15.02 -2.96
CA GLU A 4 7.71 14.22 -1.81
C GLU A 4 7.99 12.74 -2.05
N LEU A 5 7.69 12.23 -3.24
CA LEU A 5 7.96 10.84 -3.60
C LEU A 5 9.46 10.52 -3.61
N ASN A 6 10.30 11.43 -4.09
CA ASN A 6 11.76 11.23 -4.07
C ASN A 6 12.31 11.25 -2.63
N LEU A 7 11.86 12.18 -1.79
CA LEU A 7 12.24 12.19 -0.37
C LEU A 7 11.80 10.91 0.34
N ALA A 8 10.57 10.46 0.09
CA ALA A 8 10.07 9.22 0.65
C ALA A 8 10.84 7.99 0.14
N LEU A 9 11.29 7.99 -1.11
CA LEU A 9 12.14 6.95 -1.66
C LEU A 9 13.50 6.90 -0.94
N ASP A 10 14.12 8.05 -0.65
CA ASP A 10 15.36 8.10 0.12
C ASP A 10 15.15 7.54 1.54
N ILE A 11 14.09 7.97 2.23
CA ILE A 11 13.72 7.44 3.55
C ILE A 11 13.45 5.93 3.50
N LEU A 12 12.77 5.46 2.45
CA LEU A 12 12.46 4.04 2.26
C LEU A 12 13.73 3.20 2.11
N LYS A 13 14.71 3.68 1.33
CA LYS A 13 16.01 3.02 1.15
C LYS A 13 16.82 2.99 2.45
N GLU A 14 16.75 4.04 3.26
CA GLU A 14 17.53 4.16 4.50
C GLU A 14 16.93 3.38 5.67
N THR A 15 15.61 3.41 5.81
CA THR A 15 14.91 2.94 7.01
C THR A 15 14.06 1.69 6.78
N GLY A 16 13.81 1.34 5.52
CA GLY A 16 12.89 0.28 5.14
C GLY A 16 11.41 0.66 5.20
N SER A 17 11.04 1.88 5.62
CA SER A 17 9.64 2.33 5.64
C SER A 17 9.50 3.82 5.35
N ALA A 18 8.54 4.20 4.49
CA ALA A 18 8.24 5.60 4.23
C ALA A 18 6.75 5.82 3.97
N ARG A 19 6.29 7.06 4.18
CA ARG A 19 4.94 7.50 3.82
C ARG A 19 4.97 8.36 2.56
N VAL A 20 3.96 8.18 1.71
CA VAL A 20 3.70 9.01 0.52
C VAL A 20 2.20 9.25 0.46
N GLY A 21 1.76 10.48 0.75
CA GLY A 21 0.34 10.77 0.96
C GLY A 21 -0.31 9.81 1.97
N ASP A 22 -1.40 9.16 1.55
CA ASP A 22 -2.18 8.21 2.38
C ASP A 22 -1.61 6.79 2.38
N PHE A 23 -0.49 6.54 1.67
CA PHE A 23 0.11 5.23 1.57
C PHE A 23 1.35 5.12 2.45
N ARG A 24 1.60 3.90 2.93
CA ARG A 24 2.89 3.52 3.47
C ARG A 24 3.54 2.48 2.57
N LEU A 25 4.84 2.67 2.34
CA LEU A 25 5.70 1.76 1.64
C LEU A 25 6.61 1.09 2.68
N GLU A 26 6.72 -0.23 2.65
CA GLU A 26 7.63 -0.98 3.52
C GLU A 26 8.42 -2.00 2.71
N LEU A 27 9.73 -2.07 2.93
CA LEU A 27 10.57 -3.12 2.38
C LEU A 27 10.46 -4.37 3.25
N ASP A 28 10.10 -5.48 2.63
CA ASP A 28 10.16 -6.80 3.25
C ASP A 28 11.37 -7.55 2.66
N GLY A 29 12.53 -7.31 3.26
CA GLY A 29 13.83 -7.71 2.70
C GLY A 29 14.22 -6.91 1.45
N SER A 30 15.13 -7.46 0.65
CA SER A 30 15.63 -6.79 -0.56
C SER A 30 14.65 -6.86 -1.74
N ASP A 31 13.81 -7.90 -1.77
CA ASP A 31 13.14 -8.34 -3.00
C ASP A 31 11.64 -8.06 -2.98
N SER A 32 11.07 -7.62 -1.86
CA SER A 32 9.63 -7.37 -1.73
C SER A 32 9.35 -5.96 -1.24
N LEU A 33 8.35 -5.32 -1.86
CA LEU A 33 7.80 -4.05 -1.45
C LEU A 33 6.34 -4.24 -1.07
N LEU A 34 6.00 -3.86 0.16
CA LEU A 34 4.63 -3.75 0.63
C LEU A 34 4.11 -2.35 0.34
N VAL A 35 2.95 -2.26 -0.30
CA VAL A 35 2.21 -1.01 -0.49
C VAL A 35 0.94 -1.09 0.35
N ILE A 36 0.89 -0.27 1.38
CA ILE A 36 -0.14 -0.31 2.41
C ILE A 36 -1.04 0.91 2.28
N GLY A 37 -2.34 0.68 2.18
CA GLY A 37 -3.38 1.69 2.32
C GLY A 37 -4.34 1.37 3.47
N TRP A 38 -5.20 2.33 3.79
CA TRP A 38 -6.22 2.21 4.84
C TRP A 38 -7.61 2.39 4.27
N SER A 39 -8.54 1.56 4.73
CA SER A 39 -9.95 1.70 4.44
C SER A 39 -10.48 3.02 4.99
N GLN A 40 -11.36 3.66 4.23
CA GLN A 40 -12.00 4.91 4.60
C GLN A 40 -13.21 4.69 5.53
N TYR A 41 -13.60 3.43 5.77
CA TYR A 41 -14.71 3.09 6.63
C TYR A 41 -14.27 3.06 8.09
N LEU A 42 -14.95 3.87 8.92
CA LEU A 42 -14.69 3.97 10.36
C LEU A 42 -15.46 2.94 11.20
N THR A 43 -16.32 2.14 10.57
CA THR A 43 -17.14 1.14 11.25
C THR A 43 -16.97 -0.19 10.54
N PHE A 44 -16.31 -1.13 11.21
CA PHE A 44 -15.97 -2.45 10.66
C PHE A 44 -17.18 -3.19 10.09
N SER A 45 -18.36 -3.09 10.71
CA SER A 45 -19.58 -3.76 10.23
C SER A 45 -20.10 -3.25 8.88
N ASN A 46 -19.61 -2.10 8.41
CA ASN A 46 -19.95 -1.56 7.10
C ASN A 46 -19.01 -2.08 6.00
N LEU A 47 -17.93 -2.76 6.37
CA LEU A 47 -17.05 -3.40 5.41
C LEU A 47 -17.69 -4.67 4.88
N THR A 48 -17.56 -4.85 3.57
CA THR A 48 -17.87 -6.10 2.88
C THR A 48 -16.65 -6.48 2.06
N LYS A 49 -16.51 -7.77 1.74
CA LYS A 49 -15.45 -8.24 0.85
C LYS A 49 -15.35 -7.43 -0.45
N GLN A 50 -16.49 -7.07 -1.05
CA GLN A 50 -16.50 -6.28 -2.30
C GLN A 50 -15.98 -4.85 -2.09
N ILE A 51 -16.36 -4.20 -0.99
CA ILE A 51 -15.83 -2.87 -0.64
C ILE A 51 -14.31 -2.93 -0.51
N CYS A 52 -13.80 -3.91 0.22
CA CYS A 52 -12.36 -4.02 0.46
C CYS A 52 -11.58 -4.36 -0.81
N ILE A 53 -12.15 -5.16 -1.73
CA ILE A 53 -11.56 -5.40 -3.05
C ILE A 53 -11.48 -4.09 -3.86
N ASN A 54 -12.54 -3.27 -3.82
CA ASN A 54 -12.56 -1.99 -4.52
C ASN A 54 -11.51 -1.02 -3.93
N GLU A 55 -11.45 -0.87 -2.61
CA GLU A 55 -10.45 -0.02 -1.94
C GLU A 55 -9.02 -0.53 -2.17
N LEU A 56 -8.80 -1.86 -2.23
CA LEU A 56 -7.50 -2.42 -2.60
C LEU A 56 -7.10 -2.07 -4.04
N ALA A 57 -8.07 -2.01 -4.97
CA ALA A 57 -7.82 -1.53 -6.32
C ALA A 57 -7.39 -0.05 -6.34
N GLU A 58 -7.96 0.78 -5.46
CA GLU A 58 -7.55 2.19 -5.31
C GLU A 58 -6.11 2.31 -4.77
N VAL A 59 -5.70 1.40 -3.88
CA VAL A 59 -4.28 1.31 -3.43
C VAL A 59 -3.35 1.01 -4.60
N LYS A 60 -3.73 0.05 -5.46
CA LYS A 60 -2.96 -0.29 -6.67
C LYS A 60 -2.87 0.89 -7.64
N ASP A 61 -3.97 1.62 -7.82
CA ASP A 61 -3.98 2.83 -8.65
C ASP A 61 -3.11 3.93 -8.05
N GLY A 62 -3.08 4.08 -6.73
CA GLY A 62 -2.16 4.96 -6.01
C GLY A 62 -0.70 4.66 -6.32
N TYR A 63 -0.30 3.40 -6.23
CA TYR A 63 1.04 2.95 -6.59
C TYR A 63 1.36 3.19 -8.08
N ASN A 64 0.44 2.85 -8.98
CA ASN A 64 0.62 3.09 -10.42
C ASN A 64 0.84 4.58 -10.71
N ARG A 65 0.12 5.47 -10.02
CA ARG A 65 0.36 6.92 -10.11
C ARG A 65 1.79 7.27 -9.65
N MET A 66 2.29 6.71 -8.55
CA MET A 66 3.67 6.96 -8.09
C MET A 66 4.70 6.55 -9.17
N LEU A 67 4.52 5.40 -9.82
CA LEU A 67 5.38 4.97 -10.92
C LEU A 67 5.41 5.98 -12.07
N THR A 68 4.24 6.53 -12.45
CA THR A 68 4.16 7.54 -13.53
C THR A 68 4.78 8.89 -13.16
N LEU A 69 4.91 9.19 -11.87
CA LEU A 69 5.38 10.47 -11.37
C LEU A 69 6.90 10.51 -11.18
N SER A 70 7.52 9.40 -10.76
CA SER A 70 8.96 9.32 -10.56
C SER A 70 9.57 8.11 -11.26
N ARG A 71 10.39 8.39 -12.28
CA ARG A 71 11.21 7.39 -12.96
C ARG A 71 12.15 6.68 -11.99
N GLU A 72 12.69 7.39 -11.00
CA GLU A 72 13.57 6.78 -10.01
C GLU A 72 12.83 5.74 -9.15
N PHE A 73 11.61 6.06 -8.74
CA PHE A 73 10.75 5.13 -8.01
C PHE A 73 10.37 3.92 -8.89
N GLU A 74 10.05 4.16 -10.16
CA GLU A 74 9.76 3.11 -11.13
C GLU A 74 10.96 2.17 -11.33
N GLU A 75 12.16 2.71 -11.52
CA GLU A 75 13.40 1.93 -11.64
C GLU A 75 13.74 1.16 -10.36
N PHE A 76 13.56 1.78 -9.18
CA PHE A 76 13.83 1.14 -7.88
C PHE A 76 12.92 -0.07 -7.61
N THR A 77 11.65 0.00 -8.00
CA THR A 77 10.66 -1.04 -7.69
C THR A 77 10.56 -2.13 -8.75
N ARG A 78 11.13 -1.91 -9.95
CA ARG A 78 11.02 -2.82 -11.11
C ARG A 78 11.45 -4.27 -10.83
N SER A 79 12.47 -4.48 -10.00
CA SER A 79 12.97 -5.83 -9.67
C SER A 79 12.30 -6.45 -8.45
N LYS A 80 11.35 -5.75 -7.80
CA LYS A 80 10.72 -6.19 -6.56
C LYS A 80 9.40 -6.88 -6.82
N SER A 81 9.10 -7.90 -6.03
CA SER A 81 7.74 -8.39 -5.85
C SER A 81 6.92 -7.35 -5.11
N ILE A 82 5.76 -6.97 -5.66
CA ILE A 82 4.86 -6.02 -5.00
C ILE A 82 3.73 -6.77 -4.33
N GLU A 83 3.46 -6.43 -3.08
CA GLU A 83 2.29 -6.91 -2.33
C GLU A 83 1.49 -5.71 -1.85
N PHE A 84 0.23 -5.67 -2.26
CA PHE A 84 -0.70 -4.61 -1.87
C PHE A 84 -1.47 -5.07 -0.64
N LYS A 85 -1.61 -4.20 0.34
CA LYS A 85 -2.38 -4.47 1.56
C LYS A 85 -3.33 -3.33 1.85
N LEU A 86 -4.52 -3.70 2.27
CA LEU A 86 -5.54 -2.81 2.79
C LEU A 86 -5.74 -3.12 4.26
N TYR A 87 -5.63 -2.09 5.09
CA TYR A 87 -5.84 -2.18 6.53
C TYR A 87 -7.11 -1.43 6.94
N TYR A 88 -7.79 -1.92 7.96
CA TYR A 88 -8.77 -1.15 8.73
C TYR A 88 -8.07 -0.51 9.92
N ASP A 89 -8.38 0.77 10.20
CA ASP A 89 -7.93 1.47 11.40
C ASP A 89 -9.09 1.61 12.39
N ASP A 90 -8.97 0.96 13.56
CA ASP A 90 -9.97 1.04 14.63
C ASP A 90 -9.80 2.31 15.48
N GLY A 91 -9.85 3.48 14.82
CA GLY A 91 -9.73 4.78 15.46
C GLY A 91 -8.40 4.98 16.20
N GLY A 92 -7.30 4.49 15.63
CA GLY A 92 -5.94 4.64 16.14
C GLY A 92 -5.53 3.63 17.20
N ARG A 93 -6.41 2.67 17.56
CA ARG A 93 -6.11 1.64 18.58
C ARG A 93 -5.33 0.48 18.01
N VAL A 94 -5.74 0.00 16.84
CA VAL A 94 -5.14 -1.11 16.13
C VAL A 94 -5.36 -0.93 14.64
N SER A 95 -4.40 -1.40 13.85
CA SER A 95 -4.54 -1.52 12.40
C SER A 95 -4.57 -3.00 12.04
N ILE A 96 -5.62 -3.43 11.34
CA ILE A 96 -5.90 -4.83 11.01
C ILE A 96 -5.84 -5.00 9.50
N GLU A 97 -5.02 -5.93 8.99
CA GLU A 97 -5.05 -6.29 7.56
C GLU A 97 -6.40 -6.93 7.23
N ILE A 98 -7.13 -6.36 6.26
CA ILE A 98 -8.48 -6.82 5.87
C ILE A 98 -8.51 -7.41 4.46
N CYS A 99 -7.65 -6.95 3.55
CA CYS A 99 -7.40 -7.59 2.26
C CYS A 99 -5.94 -7.39 1.82
N SER A 100 -5.46 -8.31 1.01
CA SER A 100 -4.17 -8.20 0.34
C SER A 100 -4.19 -8.81 -1.05
N GLU A 101 -3.29 -8.34 -1.91
CA GLU A 101 -3.04 -8.91 -3.23
C GLU A 101 -1.55 -9.07 -3.47
N LYS A 102 -1.16 -10.29 -3.88
CA LYS A 102 0.19 -10.61 -4.34
C LYS A 102 0.10 -11.46 -5.60
N ASN A 103 0.81 -11.07 -6.65
CA ASN A 103 0.81 -11.79 -7.93
C ASN A 103 -0.60 -12.07 -8.49
N GLY A 104 -1.52 -11.10 -8.36
CA GLY A 104 -2.91 -11.22 -8.83
C GLY A 104 -3.83 -12.08 -7.95
N VAL A 105 -3.31 -12.68 -6.88
CA VAL A 105 -4.12 -13.47 -5.94
C VAL A 105 -4.60 -12.57 -4.81
N ILE A 106 -5.91 -12.34 -4.75
CA ILE A 106 -6.56 -11.55 -3.70
C ILE A 106 -6.94 -12.47 -2.53
N LYS A 107 -6.62 -12.04 -1.31
CA LYS A 107 -7.07 -12.64 -0.06
C LYS A 107 -7.78 -11.58 0.77
N CYS A 108 -8.94 -11.91 1.31
CA CYS A 108 -9.70 -11.02 2.19
C CYS A 108 -10.16 -11.82 3.41
N PHE A 109 -10.16 -11.17 4.57
CA PHE A 109 -10.52 -11.77 5.85
C PHE A 109 -11.98 -11.51 6.25
N LEU A 110 -12.74 -10.90 5.34
CA LEU A 110 -14.17 -10.63 5.47
C LEU A 110 -14.95 -11.58 4.56
N ASP A 111 -16.10 -12.06 5.07
CA ASP A 111 -17.04 -12.90 4.34
C ASP A 111 -17.89 -12.10 3.33
#